data_AF-A0AAW9NWI2-F1
#
_entry.id   AF-A0AAW9NWI2-F1
#
_cell.length_a   1.000
_cell.length_b   1.000
_cell.length_c   1.000
_cell.angle_alpha   90.00
_cell.angle_beta   90.00
_cell.angle_gamma   90.00
#
_symmetry.space_group_name_H-M   'P 1'
#
loop_
_entity.id
_entity.type
_entity.pdbx_description
1 polymer ?
#
loop_
_entity_poly.entity_id
_entity_poly.type
_entity_poly.pdbx_seq_one_letter_code
_entity_poly.pdbx_strand_id
1 'polypeptide(L)'
;MRRKFSPVRSDNKIEYEFSGELVKVTYTALTIEENKGFPVTIIETETTDIFDFSKFPNGEAVVSEIETTLSINPFISIKRINDVLELEVINYIEANATEEEKYPKWEEI
;
A
#
# COMPACT_ATOMS: atom_id res chain seq x y z
N MET A 1 -7.53 5.68 14.52
CA MET A 1 -7.49 6.09 13.09
C MET A 1 -8.21 5.02 12.30
N ARG A 2 -8.53 5.21 11.02
CA ARG A 2 -9.14 4.14 10.22
C ARG A 2 -8.44 3.89 8.91
N ARG A 3 -8.48 2.65 8.45
CA ARG A 3 -7.94 2.23 7.15
C ARG A 3 -8.97 1.54 6.27
N LYS A 4 -8.68 1.49 4.98
CA LYS A 4 -9.35 0.63 4.01
C LYS A 4 -8.35 0.07 3.01
N PHE A 5 -8.41 -1.23 2.79
CA PHE A 5 -7.54 -1.99 1.88
C PHE A 5 -8.13 -2.04 0.47
N SER A 6 -7.85 -1.05 -0.36
CA SER A 6 -8.45 -0.97 -1.68
C SER A 6 -7.82 -1.96 -2.68
N PRO A 7 -8.63 -2.85 -3.27
CA PRO A 7 -8.13 -3.96 -4.05
C PRO A 7 -7.55 -3.51 -5.38
N VAL A 8 -6.38 -4.03 -5.71
CA VAL A 8 -5.70 -3.87 -7.00
C VAL A 8 -5.24 -5.26 -7.47
N ARG A 9 -5.61 -5.68 -8.68
CA ARG A 9 -5.11 -6.96 -9.22
C ARG A 9 -3.63 -6.82 -9.55
N SER A 10 -2.79 -7.58 -8.86
CA SER A 10 -1.36 -7.70 -9.14
C SER A 10 -0.83 -9.00 -8.55
N ASP A 11 0.32 -9.45 -9.03
CA ASP A 11 1.06 -10.55 -8.42
C ASP A 11 2.21 -10.03 -7.51
N ASN A 12 2.43 -8.70 -7.47
CA ASN A 12 3.30 -8.07 -6.47
C ASN A 12 2.65 -8.19 -5.08
N LYS A 13 3.48 -8.05 -4.03
CA LYS A 13 3.02 -8.09 -2.64
C LYS A 13 3.24 -6.76 -1.95
N ILE A 14 2.32 -6.40 -1.07
CA ILE A 14 2.44 -5.23 -0.22
C ILE A 14 1.83 -5.52 1.15
N GLU A 15 2.59 -5.20 2.19
CA GLU A 15 2.23 -5.48 3.58
C GLU A 15 2.33 -4.20 4.41
N TYR A 16 1.47 -4.10 5.43
CA TYR A 16 1.35 -2.92 6.27
C TYR A 16 1.34 -3.29 7.74
N GLU A 17 2.14 -2.58 8.53
CA GLU A 17 2.09 -2.59 9.98
C GLU A 17 1.68 -1.19 10.47
N PHE A 18 0.64 -1.14 11.30
CA PHE A 18 0.09 0.11 11.83
C PHE A 18 0.36 0.19 13.33
N SER A 19 0.95 1.31 13.78
CA SER A 19 1.23 1.55 15.21
C SER A 19 0.93 3.01 15.55
N GLY A 20 -0.27 3.25 16.11
CA GLY A 20 -0.79 4.62 16.21
C GLY A 20 -0.90 5.23 14.82
N GLU A 21 -0.35 6.42 14.60
CA GLU A 21 -0.32 7.09 13.29
C GLU A 21 1.00 6.86 12.50
N LEU A 22 1.80 5.88 12.93
CA LEU A 22 2.94 5.36 12.16
C LEU A 22 2.50 4.19 11.30
N VAL A 23 2.89 4.21 10.03
CA VAL A 23 2.60 3.15 9.07
C VAL A 23 3.91 2.67 8.46
N LYS A 24 4.28 1.42 8.74
CA LYS A 24 5.37 0.75 8.03
C LYS A 24 4.79 0.00 6.85
N VAL A 25 5.36 0.21 5.67
CA VAL A 25 4.94 -0.43 4.42
C VAL A 25 6.11 -1.22 3.87
N THR A 26 5.89 -2.51 3.60
CA THR A 26 6.85 -3.38 2.90
C THR A 26 6.26 -3.74 1.54
N TYR A 27 6.98 -3.39 0.47
CA TYR A 27 6.57 -3.73 -0.90
C TYR A 27 7.58 -4.69 -1.53
N THR A 28 7.06 -5.77 -2.10
CA THR A 28 7.84 -6.78 -2.83
C THR A 28 7.45 -6.75 -4.29
N ALA A 29 8.36 -6.24 -5.13
CA ALA A 29 8.20 -6.20 -6.58
C ALA A 29 8.68 -7.52 -7.21
N LEU A 30 7.89 -8.09 -8.12
CA LEU A 30 8.30 -9.19 -8.98
C LEU A 30 8.79 -8.64 -10.32
N THR A 31 10.07 -8.82 -10.62
CA THR A 31 10.66 -8.45 -11.91
C THR A 31 10.96 -9.71 -12.72
N ILE A 32 10.58 -9.68 -14.00
CA ILE A 32 10.86 -10.76 -14.96
C ILE A 32 12.08 -10.37 -15.79
N GLU A 33 13.15 -11.15 -15.69
CA GLU A 33 14.29 -11.03 -16.59
C GLU A 33 14.22 -12.09 -17.70
N GLU A 34 13.87 -11.64 -18.91
CA GLU A 34 13.89 -12.47 -20.11
C GLU A 34 15.31 -12.62 -20.66
N ASN A 35 15.85 -13.82 -20.56
CA ASN A 35 17.12 -14.17 -21.19
C ASN A 35 16.83 -14.97 -22.47
N LYS A 36 17.21 -14.43 -23.64
CA LYS A 36 16.99 -15.10 -24.95
C LYS A 36 17.59 -16.51 -24.94
N GLY A 37 16.73 -17.52 -24.78
CA GLY A 37 17.10 -18.95 -24.83
C GLY A 37 17.33 -19.63 -23.47
N PHE A 38 17.05 -18.97 -22.34
CA PHE A 38 17.17 -19.52 -20.98
C PHE A 38 15.83 -19.47 -20.23
N PRO A 39 15.66 -20.23 -19.13
CA PRO A 39 14.45 -20.12 -18.31
C PRO A 39 14.25 -18.68 -17.82
N VAL A 40 12.98 -18.27 -17.78
CA VAL A 40 12.56 -17.00 -17.17
C VAL A 40 12.98 -17.00 -15.71
N THR A 41 13.69 -15.95 -15.29
CA THR A 41 14.04 -15.74 -13.88
C THR A 41 13.10 -14.69 -13.30
N ILE A 42 12.48 -15.01 -12.17
CA ILE A 42 11.69 -14.05 -11.38
C ILE A 42 12.58 -13.56 -10.23
N ILE A 43 12.74 -12.25 -10.14
CA ILE A 43 13.50 -11.58 -9.08
C ILE A 43 12.50 -10.89 -8.15
N GLU A 44 12.56 -11.20 -6.86
CA GLU A 44 11.82 -10.49 -5.83
C GLU A 44 12.71 -9.40 -5.24
N THR A 45 12.25 -8.15 -5.26
CA THR A 45 12.94 -7.03 -4.60
C THR A 45 12.03 -6.44 -3.53
N GLU A 46 12.51 -6.44 -2.29
CA GLU A 46 11.80 -5.89 -1.14
C GLU A 46 12.30 -4.48 -0.82
N THR A 47 11.39 -3.56 -0.51
CA THR A 47 11.71 -2.23 -0.02
C THR A 47 10.73 -1.86 1.08
N THR A 48 11.20 -1.13 2.10
CA THR A 48 10.41 -0.76 3.26
C THR A 48 10.52 0.74 3.52
N ASP A 49 9.36 1.38 3.70
CA ASP A 49 9.25 2.77 4.17
C ASP A 49 8.44 2.85 5.46
N ILE A 50 8.69 3.91 6.24
CA ILE A 50 7.90 4.26 7.42
C ILE A 50 7.34 5.66 7.21
N PHE A 51 6.03 5.79 7.28
CA PHE A 51 5.29 7.05 7.15
C PHE A 51 4.79 7.48 8.52
N ASP A 52 5.07 8.72 8.92
CA ASP A 52 4.62 9.32 10.17
C ASP A 52 3.53 10.37 9.90
N PHE A 53 2.29 10.05 10.26
CA PHE A 53 1.14 10.93 10.09
C PHE A 53 0.77 11.72 11.36
N SER A 54 1.57 11.63 12.43
CA SER A 54 1.32 12.30 13.73
C SER A 54 1.12 13.80 13.62
N LYS A 55 1.72 14.43 12.60
CA LYS A 55 1.66 15.87 12.32
C LYS A 55 0.88 16.20 11.06
N PHE A 56 0.23 15.22 10.43
CA PHE A 56 -0.56 15.44 9.24
C PHE A 56 -1.76 16.34 9.57
N PRO A 57 -1.91 17.52 8.94
CA PRO A 57 -2.96 18.47 9.29
C PRO A 57 -4.35 17.98 8.87
N ASN A 58 -5.40 18.59 9.42
CA ASN A 58 -6.75 18.43 8.88
C ASN A 58 -6.78 18.84 7.40
N GLY A 59 -7.35 18.00 6.55
CA GLY A 59 -7.31 18.14 5.10
C GLY A 59 -7.12 16.81 4.38
N GLU A 60 -6.81 16.89 3.09
CA GLU A 60 -6.54 15.75 2.22
C GLU A 60 -5.18 15.94 1.56
N ALA A 61 -4.36 14.89 1.54
CA ALA A 61 -3.04 14.93 0.94
C ALA A 61 -3.15 14.83 -0.59
N VAL A 62 -2.23 15.51 -1.29
CA VAL A 62 -1.94 15.21 -2.69
C VAL A 62 -1.03 14.00 -2.70
N VAL A 63 -1.60 12.80 -2.86
CA VAL A 63 -0.87 11.52 -2.74
C VAL A 63 0.39 11.48 -3.61
N SER A 64 0.36 12.02 -4.83
CA SER A 64 1.53 12.06 -5.72
C SER A 64 2.71 12.88 -5.20
N GLU A 65 2.52 13.70 -4.17
CA GLU A 65 3.56 14.50 -3.51
C GLU A 65 4.12 13.82 -2.25
N ILE A 66 3.59 12.66 -1.84
CA ILE A 66 4.15 11.88 -0.73
C ILE A 66 5.47 11.26 -1.18
N GLU A 67 6.55 11.64 -0.51
CA GLU A 67 7.88 11.07 -0.72
C GLU A 67 7.93 9.61 -0.27
N THR A 68 8.51 8.75 -1.11
CA THR A 68 8.66 7.32 -0.84
C THR A 68 9.86 6.77 -1.61
N THR A 69 10.53 5.76 -1.05
CA THR A 69 11.57 4.98 -1.72
C THR A 69 10.99 3.76 -2.45
N LEU A 70 9.73 3.40 -2.16
CA LEU A 70 9.01 2.35 -2.87
C LEU A 70 8.83 2.77 -4.34
N SER A 71 8.90 1.81 -5.27
CA SER A 71 8.68 2.07 -6.70
C SER A 71 7.22 2.46 -7.06
N ILE A 72 6.33 2.48 -6.07
CA ILE A 72 4.92 2.85 -6.16
C ILE A 72 4.55 3.68 -4.93
N ASN A 73 3.50 4.50 -5.04
CA ASN A 73 2.90 5.12 -3.86
C ASN A 73 1.88 4.15 -3.24
N PRO A 74 2.01 3.76 -1.97
CA PRO A 74 1.15 2.74 -1.37
C PRO A 74 -0.22 3.28 -0.96
N PHE A 75 -0.41 4.60 -0.97
CA PHE A 75 -1.66 5.26 -0.57
C PHE A 75 -2.51 5.59 -1.80
N ILE A 76 -3.83 5.41 -1.68
CA ILE A 76 -4.82 5.89 -2.64
C ILE A 76 -5.41 7.22 -2.16
N SER A 77 -5.66 7.34 -0.86
CA SER A 77 -6.06 8.60 -0.23
C SER A 77 -5.58 8.67 1.21
N ILE A 78 -5.26 9.90 1.64
CA ILE A 78 -4.84 10.23 3.01
C ILE A 78 -5.64 11.46 3.40
N LYS A 79 -6.49 11.35 4.41
CA LYS A 79 -7.36 12.44 4.87
C LYS A 79 -7.34 12.53 6.38
N ARG A 80 -7.39 13.74 6.93
CA ARG A 80 -7.73 13.97 8.33
C ARG A 80 -8.94 14.88 8.39
N ILE A 81 -10.04 14.37 8.94
CA ILE A 81 -11.33 15.07 9.02
C ILE A 81 -11.80 15.00 10.47
N ASN A 82 -12.04 16.15 11.08
CA ASN A 82 -12.41 16.25 12.50
C ASN A 82 -11.45 15.47 13.42
N ASP A 83 -10.14 15.63 13.16
CA ASP A 83 -9.04 14.99 13.89
C ASP A 83 -8.94 13.46 13.74
N VAL A 84 -9.78 12.83 12.89
CA VAL A 84 -9.69 11.41 12.54
C VAL A 84 -8.88 11.24 11.26
N LEU A 85 -7.75 10.53 11.35
CA LEU A 85 -6.96 10.11 10.19
C LEU A 85 -7.61 8.91 9.49
N GLU A 86 -7.81 9.03 8.18
CA GLU A 86 -8.37 8.03 7.28
C GLU A 86 -7.35 7.71 6.17
N LEU A 87 -6.97 6.43 6.08
CA LEU A 87 -5.99 5.93 5.10
C LEU A 87 -6.64 4.90 4.18
N GLU A 88 -6.74 5.22 2.89
CA GLU A 88 -7.03 4.21 1.87
C GLU A 88 -5.71 3.76 1.25
N VAL A 89 -5.40 2.47 1.39
CA VAL A 89 -4.11 1.89 0.97
C VAL A 89 -4.31 0.85 -0.11
N ILE A 90 -3.29 0.63 -0.94
CA ILE A 90 -3.29 -0.41 -1.97
C ILE A 90 -3.27 -1.79 -1.29
N ASN A 91 -4.15 -2.69 -1.73
CA ASN A 91 -4.10 -4.11 -1.38
C ASN A 91 -4.02 -4.94 -2.65
N TYR A 92 -2.90 -5.62 -2.88
CA TYR A 92 -2.78 -6.48 -4.04
C TYR A 92 -3.54 -7.79 -3.82
N ILE A 93 -4.49 -8.07 -4.71
CA ILE A 93 -5.37 -9.23 -4.61
C ILE A 93 -5.13 -10.22 -5.74
N GLU A 94 -5.29 -11.51 -5.42
CA GLU A 94 -5.22 -12.59 -6.39
C GLU A 94 -6.52 -12.75 -7.21
N ALA A 95 -6.49 -13.52 -8.29
CA ALA A 95 -7.66 -13.75 -9.14
C ALA A 95 -8.82 -14.44 -8.38
N ASN A 96 -8.47 -15.29 -7.43
CA ASN A 96 -9.37 -16.03 -6.54
C ASN A 96 -9.69 -15.29 -5.23
N ALA A 97 -9.35 -13.99 -5.12
CA ALA A 97 -9.65 -13.21 -3.91
C ALA A 97 -11.12 -13.27 -3.50
N THR A 98 -11.35 -13.28 -2.20
CA THR A 98 -12.66 -13.34 -1.55
C THR A 98 -13.50 -12.10 -1.85
N GLU A 99 -14.80 -12.17 -1.54
CA GLU A 99 -15.69 -11.01 -1.67
C GLU A 99 -15.26 -9.88 -0.71
N GLU A 100 -14.80 -10.22 0.49
CA GLU A 100 -14.33 -9.24 1.47
C GLU A 100 -13.07 -8.50 0.99
N GLU A 101 -12.14 -9.21 0.36
CA GLU A 101 -10.95 -8.60 -0.25
C GLU A 101 -11.30 -7.71 -1.46
N LYS A 102 -12.32 -8.09 -2.25
CA LYS A 102 -12.80 -7.31 -3.40
C LYS A 102 -13.65 -6.11 -3.02
N TYR A 103 -14.31 -6.16 -1.86
CA TYR A 103 -15.21 -5.13 -1.37
C TYR A 103 -14.91 -4.78 0.09
N PRO A 104 -13.69 -4.26 0.36
CA PRO A 104 -13.23 -3.94 1.71
C PRO A 104 -14.10 -2.85 2.35
N LYS A 105 -14.23 -2.92 3.68
CA LYS A 105 -14.84 -1.89 4.49
C LYS A 105 -13.77 -1.08 5.21
N TRP A 106 -14.16 0.09 5.71
CA TRP A 106 -13.32 0.85 6.63
C TRP A 106 -13.23 0.14 7.98
N GLU A 107 -12.03 0.08 8.54
CA GLU A 107 -11.72 -0.54 9.83
C GLU A 107 -10.99 0.45 10.74
N GLU A 108 -11.39 0.52 12.01
CA GLU A 108 -10.66 1.28 13.04
C GLU A 108 -9.42 0.52 13.51
N ILE A 109 -8.35 1.26 13.79
CA ILE A 109 -7.05 0.78 14.31
C ILE A 109 -6.70 1.54 15.59
#